data_AF-A0A9P0EGB9-F1
#
_entry.id   AF-A0A9P0EGB9-F1
#
_cell.length_a   1.000
_cell.length_b   1.000
_cell.length_c   1.000
_cell.angle_alpha   90.00
_cell.angle_beta   90.00
_cell.angle_gamma   90.00
#
_symmetry.space_group_name_H-M   'P 1'
#
loop_
_entity.id
_entity.type
_entity.pdbx_description
1 polymer ?
#
loop_
_entity_poly.entity_id
_entity_poly.type
_entity_poly.pdbx_seq_one_letter_code
_entity_poly.pdbx_strand_id
1 'polypeptide(L)' 'MIDNSCTRSSLKRLSLLEVSLMLSPAVIQALLDLVNEPEPDHPLRADIAEEFLKDRKIFFKQANEHSKKYAEKRPN' A
#
# COMPACT_ATOMS: atom_id res chain seq x y z
N MET A 1 0.82 -36.75 41.35
CA MET A 1 0.74 -37.24 39.97
C MET A 1 0.47 -36.02 39.10
N ILE A 2 1.37 -35.70 38.18
CA ILE A 2 1.25 -34.55 37.29
C ILE A 2 0.45 -35.05 36.07
N ASP A 3 -0.78 -34.58 35.93
CA ASP A 3 -1.59 -34.95 34.77
C ASP A 3 -1.06 -34.27 33.50
N ASN A 4 -0.49 -35.11 32.65
CA ASN A 4 -0.09 -34.89 31.27
C ASN A 4 -1.30 -34.64 30.35
N SER A 5 -2.16 -33.67 30.65
CA SER A 5 -3.14 -33.18 29.66
C SER A 5 -2.59 -31.95 28.96
N CYS A 6 -1.48 -32.15 28.25
CA CYS A 6 -1.05 -31.30 27.15
C CYS A 6 -2.10 -31.40 26.04
N THR A 7 -3.24 -30.73 26.19
CA THR A 7 -4.15 -30.46 25.08
C THR A 7 -3.66 -29.22 24.37
N ARG A 8 -2.59 -29.45 23.62
CA ARG A 8 -2.13 -28.70 22.44
C ARG A 8 -3.21 -28.74 21.34
N SER A 9 -4.43 -28.38 21.71
CA SER A 9 -5.68 -28.56 20.97
C SER A 9 -6.58 -27.38 21.34
N SER A 10 -6.28 -26.18 20.85
CA SER A 10 -7.11 -25.62 19.76
C SER A 10 -6.45 -24.47 19.01
N LEU A 11 -5.12 -24.35 19.06
CA LEU A 11 -4.40 -23.61 18.02
C LEU A 11 -4.28 -24.50 16.79
N LYS A 12 -5.34 -24.59 15.99
CA LYS A 12 -5.32 -24.98 14.56
C LYS A 12 -6.74 -25.06 13.99
N ARG A 13 -7.35 -23.90 13.74
CA ARG A 13 -8.02 -23.64 12.47
C ARG A 13 -8.20 -22.14 12.24
N LEU A 14 -7.12 -21.36 12.37
CA LEU A 14 -7.04 -20.18 11.51
C LEU A 14 -7.06 -20.76 10.10
N SER A 15 -8.07 -20.40 9.33
CA SER A 15 -8.26 -20.99 8.02
C SER A 15 -6.98 -20.73 7.21
N LEU A 16 -6.51 -21.74 6.48
CA LEU A 16 -5.39 -21.57 5.53
C LEU A 16 -5.66 -20.43 4.53
N LEU A 17 -6.92 -20.03 4.38
CA LEU A 17 -7.39 -18.86 3.64
C LEU A 17 -7.01 -17.53 4.30
N GLU A 18 -7.08 -17.40 5.63
CA GLU A 18 -6.71 -16.17 6.35
C GLU A 18 -5.20 -15.89 6.32
N VAL A 19 -4.36 -16.93 6.40
CA VAL A 19 -2.89 -16.75 6.34
C VAL A 19 -2.42 -16.48 4.90
N SER A 20 -3.07 -17.08 3.89
CA SER A 20 -2.69 -16.88 2.48
C SER A 20 -3.07 -15.49 1.95
N LEU A 21 -4.06 -14.81 2.53
CA LEU A 21 -4.45 -13.45 2.17
C LEU A 21 -3.63 -12.38 2.89
N MET A 22 -2.78 -12.73 3.86
CA MET A 22 -2.15 -11.73 4.72
C MET A 22 -0.88 -11.09 4.13
N LEU A 23 -0.27 -11.69 3.10
CA LEU A 23 1.11 -11.34 2.70
C LEU A 23 1.26 -10.43 1.47
N SER A 24 0.17 -10.01 0.81
CA SER A 24 0.24 -9.07 -0.32
C SER A 24 -0.72 -7.88 -0.25
N PRO A 25 -1.94 -7.97 0.35
CA PRO A 25 -2.85 -6.83 0.35
C PRO A 25 -2.32 -5.66 1.15
N ALA A 26 -1.64 -5.89 2.27
CA ALA A 26 -1.13 -4.80 3.12
C ALA A 26 -0.12 -3.92 2.36
N VAL A 27 0.79 -4.52 1.59
CA VAL A 27 1.79 -3.78 0.81
C VAL A 27 1.12 -3.07 -0.36
N ILE A 28 0.22 -3.75 -1.08
CA ILE A 28 -0.49 -3.16 -2.22
C ILE A 28 -1.37 -1.99 -1.78
N GLN A 29 -2.08 -2.13 -0.65
CA GLN A 29 -2.89 -1.05 -0.08
C GLN A 29 -2.03 0.12 0.38
N ALA A 30 -0.93 -0.13 1.09
CA ALA A 30 -0.02 0.94 1.50
C ALA A 30 0.52 1.74 0.31
N LEU A 31 0.85 1.07 -0.80
CA LEU A 31 1.26 1.74 -2.04
C LEU A 31 0.12 2.52 -2.70
N LEU A 32 -1.10 1.99 -2.68
CA LEU A 32 -2.27 2.68 -3.21
C LEU A 32 -2.56 3.95 -2.40
N ASP A 33 -2.50 3.86 -1.07
CA ASP A 33 -2.70 4.98 -0.17
C ASP A 33 -1.67 6.08 -0.44
N LEU A 34 -0.39 5.73 -0.58
CA LEU A 34 0.67 6.70 -0.88
C LEU A 34 0.51 7.38 -2.26
N VAL A 35 -0.03 6.68 -3.25
CA VAL A 35 -0.31 7.26 -4.58
C VAL A 35 -1.48 8.25 -4.52
N ASN A 36 -2.51 7.94 -3.73
CA ASN A 36 -3.69 8.79 -3.56
C ASN A 36 -3.40 9.99 -2.66
N GLU A 37 -2.66 9.76 -1.58
CA GLU A 37 -2.29 10.73 -0.55
C GLU A 37 -0.77 10.75 -0.40
N PRO A 38 -0.07 11.57 -1.20
CA PRO A 38 1.40 11.62 -1.16
C PRO A 38 1.89 12.25 0.16
N GLU A 39 3.01 11.74 0.68
CA GLU A 39 3.70 12.26 1.87
C GLU A 39 4.87 13.20 1.47
N PRO A 40 4.67 14.53 1.47
CA PRO A 40 5.71 15.47 1.04
C PRO A 40 6.86 15.64 2.05
N ASP A 41 6.68 15.23 3.32
CA ASP A 41 7.68 15.35 4.39
C ASP A 41 8.80 14.30 4.30
N HIS A 42 8.54 13.19 3.61
CA HIS A 42 9.51 12.12 3.39
C HIS A 42 9.67 11.79 1.89
N PRO A 43 10.08 12.76 1.06
CA PRO A 43 9.99 12.59 -0.38
C PRO A 43 11.14 11.74 -0.92
N LEU A 44 10.82 10.81 -1.81
CA LEU A 44 11.84 10.16 -2.66
C LEU A 44 12.41 11.15 -3.70
N ARG A 45 11.60 12.13 -4.10
CA ARG A 45 11.93 13.16 -5.09
C ARG A 45 11.61 14.54 -4.53
N ALA A 46 12.64 15.24 -4.08
CA ALA A 46 12.51 16.53 -3.42
C ALA A 46 11.96 17.63 -4.36
N ASP A 47 12.30 17.59 -5.65
CA ASP A 47 11.81 18.52 -6.68
C ASP A 47 10.29 18.48 -6.82
N ILE A 48 9.73 17.27 -6.92
CA ILE A 48 8.29 17.06 -7.05
C ILE A 48 7.56 17.41 -5.75
N ALA A 49 8.14 17.04 -4.60
CA ALA A 49 7.53 17.33 -3.31
C ALA A 49 7.46 18.85 -3.04
N GLU A 50 8.51 19.58 -3.39
CA GLU A 50 8.51 21.03 -3.31
C GLU A 50 7.46 21.66 -4.25
N GLU A 51 7.32 21.14 -5.47
CA GLU A 51 6.25 21.55 -6.39
C GLU A 51 4.85 21.28 -5.80
N PHE A 52 4.64 20.10 -5.24
CA PHE A 52 3.38 19.72 -4.59
C PHE A 52 3.02 20.67 -3.43
N LEU A 53 4.00 21.07 -2.63
CA LEU A 53 3.81 22.00 -1.50
C LEU A 53 3.59 23.45 -1.95
N LYS A 54 4.29 23.91 -3.00
CA LYS A 54 4.20 25.29 -3.49
C LYS A 54 3.00 25.56 -4.37
N ASP A 55 2.73 24.69 -5.36
CA ASP A 55 1.63 24.86 -6.31
C ASP A 55 1.02 23.52 -6.72
N ARG A 56 -0.01 23.11 -5.95
CA ARG A 56 -0.77 21.88 -6.24
C ARG A 56 -1.42 21.89 -7.62
N LYS A 57 -1.81 23.04 -8.17
CA LYS A 57 -2.51 23.09 -9.46
C LYS A 57 -1.57 22.72 -10.59
N ILE A 58 -0.35 23.25 -10.57
CA ILE A 58 0.68 22.90 -11.55
C ILE A 58 1.07 21.43 -11.40
N PHE A 59 1.29 20.96 -10.16
CA PHE A 59 1.57 19.54 -9.89
C PHE A 59 0.52 18.62 -10.51
N PHE A 60 -0.77 18.85 -10.24
CA PHE A 60 -1.82 17.97 -10.78
C PHE A 60 -1.92 18.06 -12.31
N LYS A 61 -1.63 19.22 -12.91
CA LYS A 61 -1.57 19.33 -14.38
C LYS A 61 -0.44 18.46 -14.94
N GLN A 62 0.76 18.58 -14.39
CA GLN A 62 1.92 17.80 -14.82
C GLN A 62 1.75 16.30 -14.57
N ALA A 63 1.20 15.91 -13.41
CA ALA A 63 0.91 14.52 -13.07
C ALA A 63 -0.08 13.89 -14.05
N ASN A 64 -1.11 14.64 -14.47
CA ASN A 64 -2.04 14.19 -15.50
C ASN A 64 -1.40 14.05 -16.87
N GLU A 65 -0.58 15.01 -17.29
CA GLU A 65 0.15 14.95 -18.56
C GLU A 65 1.13 13.76 -18.59
N HIS A 66 1.85 13.53 -17.48
CA HIS A 66 2.74 12.39 -17.32
C HIS A 66 1.98 11.06 -17.38
N SER A 67 0.86 10.96 -16.65
CA SER A 67 0.03 9.76 -16.63
C SER A 67 -0.52 9.44 -18.02
N LYS A 68 -0.96 10.44 -18.80
CA LYS A 68 -1.44 10.22 -20.18
C LYS A 68 -0.37 9.66 -21.10
N LYS A 69 0.90 10.01 -20.88
CA LYS A 69 2.02 9.62 -21.75
C LYS A 69 2.59 8.25 -21.40
N TYR A 70 2.58 7.89 -20.11
CA TYR A 70 3.35 6.74 -19.60
C TYR A 70 2.53 5.71 -18.83
N ALA A 71 1.27 5.98 -18.45
CA ALA A 71 0.49 5.02 -17.69
C ALA A 71 0.03 3.84 -18.58
N GLU A 72 -0.01 2.66 -17.96
CA GLU A 72 -0.61 1.48 -18.55
C GLU A 72 -2.11 1.68 -18.80
N LYS A 73 -2.65 0.98 -19.81
CA LYS A 73 -4.09 1.03 -20.09
C LYS A 73 -4.85 0.41 -18.93
N ARG A 74 -5.88 1.11 -18.45
CA ARG A 74 -6.79 0.54 -17.45
C ARG A 74 -7.54 -0.64 -18.08
N PRO A 75 -7.65 -1.79 -17.39
CA PRO A 75 -8.54 -2.86 -17.83
C PRO A 75 -9.98 -2.33 -17.82
N ASN A 76 -10.69 -2.55 -18.93
CA ASN A 76 -12.11 -2.24 -19.06
C ASN A 76 -12.97 -3.23 -18.28
#